data_AF-A0A0P9RT23-F1
#
_entry.id   AF-A0A0P9RT23-F1
#
_cell.length_a   1.000
_cell.length_b   1.000
_cell.length_c   1.000
_cell.angle_alpha   90.00
_cell.angle_beta   90.00
_cell.angle_gamma   90.00
#
_symmetry.space_group_name_H-M   'P 1'
#
loop_
_entity.id
_entity.type
_entity.pdbx_description
1 polymer ?
#
loop_
_entity_poly.entity_id
_entity_poly.type
_entity_poly.pdbx_seq_one_letter_code
_entity_poly.pdbx_strand_id
1 'polypeptide(L)'
;MKNWTLRQRILASFAVIIAIMLLMVVVSYSRLLSIESSEEDVRLDALPGVYYSTLVRSAWGESYIRTLELIAEGQGRALTKQEKDQFQGFDENLQAQMNGYKKSIFDDADRDSFALFEKRRETYSRMLADVHAKYDSGDYAGARAEFYGEVNPVWLTGRKQLNDLIVANKQLADQATANIVNAVLAAKISMILSLLVAVLAAAACGLLLMRSIMAPMQLIVRILDIMRTGDLSTRLNLSRKDEFNAVETGFNDMMTELTALVAQAQRSSVQVTTSVTEIAATSRQQQATATETAATTTEIGATSREIAATSRDLVRTMTEVTSAADQASILAGSGQQGLARMEDTMHQVMGAANLVNAKLAILNEKAGNINQVVVTIVKVADQTNLLSLNAAIEAEKAGEYGRGFAVVATEVRRLADQTAVATYDIEQMVREIQSAVSAGVMGMDKFSEEVRRGMFEVTQVGEQLSQIIQQVQALAPRVLMVNEGMQAQATGAEQINQALVQLADASSQTVESLRQASFAIDELSQVAVGLRGGVSRFKV
;
A
#
# COMPACT_ATOMS: atom_id res chain seq x y z
N MET A 1 29.96 -29.75 29.79
CA MET A 1 29.04 -30.23 28.73
C MET A 1 28.32 -29.13 27.94
N LYS A 2 28.17 -27.87 28.42
CA LYS A 2 27.36 -26.84 27.72
C LYS A 2 27.77 -26.51 26.27
N ASN A 3 29.02 -26.77 25.89
CA ASN A 3 29.56 -26.47 24.55
C ASN A 3 29.70 -27.71 23.66
N TRP A 4 29.27 -28.89 24.13
CA TRP A 4 29.29 -30.10 23.31
C TRP A 4 28.02 -30.17 22.48
N THR A 5 28.17 -30.53 21.21
CA THR A 5 27.04 -30.79 20.32
C THR A 5 26.18 -31.93 20.85
N LEU A 6 24.91 -31.97 20.46
CA LEU A 6 24.01 -33.05 20.86
C LEU A 6 24.59 -34.41 20.44
N ARG A 7 25.14 -34.46 19.22
CA ARG A 7 25.85 -35.64 18.69
C ARG A 7 26.99 -36.08 19.60
N GLN A 8 27.85 -35.16 20.06
CA GLN A 8 28.97 -35.50 20.95
C GLN A 8 28.51 -36.07 22.29
N ARG A 9 27.42 -35.53 22.87
CA ARG A 9 26.89 -36.03 24.14
C ARG A 9 26.29 -37.43 24.01
N ILE A 10 25.56 -37.67 22.93
CA ILE A 10 25.01 -39.00 22.62
C ILE A 10 26.14 -40.01 22.43
N LEU A 11 27.12 -39.70 21.56
CA LEU A 11 28.25 -40.60 21.32
C LEU A 11 29.05 -40.88 22.60
N ALA A 12 29.31 -39.88 23.43
CA ALA A 12 30.03 -40.07 24.69
C ALA A 12 29.24 -40.93 25.69
N SER A 13 27.91 -40.77 25.78
CA SER A 13 27.08 -41.61 26.65
C SER A 13 27.13 -43.09 26.25
N PHE A 14 27.05 -43.38 24.94
CA PHE A 14 27.19 -44.75 24.43
C PHE A 14 28.60 -45.30 24.64
N ALA A 15 29.64 -44.47 24.42
CA ALA A 15 31.03 -44.89 24.62
C ALA A 15 31.30 -45.31 26.08
N VAL A 16 30.77 -44.58 27.06
CA VAL A 16 30.89 -44.94 28.48
C VAL A 16 30.20 -46.28 28.77
N ILE A 17 28.99 -46.50 28.27
CA ILE A 17 28.26 -47.75 28.49
C ILE A 17 29.01 -48.93 27.84
N ILE A 18 29.50 -48.76 26.61
CA ILE A 18 30.28 -49.80 25.91
C ILE A 18 31.57 -50.12 26.67
N ALA A 19 32.28 -49.12 27.17
CA ALA A 19 33.50 -49.33 27.95
C ALA A 19 33.23 -50.14 29.23
N ILE A 20 32.13 -49.86 29.94
CA ILE A 20 31.72 -50.62 31.14
C ILE A 20 31.36 -52.07 30.77
N MET A 21 30.64 -52.28 29.67
CA MET A 21 30.29 -53.63 29.21
C MET A 21 31.53 -54.44 28.82
N LEU A 22 32.50 -53.84 28.12
CA LEU A 22 33.76 -54.51 27.78
C LEU A 22 34.54 -54.91 29.04
N LEU A 23 34.61 -54.02 30.03
CA LEU A 23 35.27 -54.31 31.31
C LEU A 23 34.58 -55.46 32.06
N MET A 24 33.24 -55.50 32.04
CA MET A 24 32.45 -56.60 32.61
C MET A 24 32.77 -57.95 31.95
N VAL A 25 32.92 -57.99 30.63
CA VAL A 25 33.30 -59.21 29.89
C VAL A 25 34.69 -59.69 30.33
N VAL A 26 35.67 -58.78 30.40
CA VAL A 26 37.05 -59.11 30.82
C VAL A 26 37.09 -59.66 32.24
N VAL A 27 36.36 -59.05 33.18
CA VAL A 27 36.28 -59.52 34.57
C VAL A 27 35.59 -60.88 34.65
N SER A 28 34.50 -61.08 33.93
CA SER A 28 33.77 -62.37 33.93
C SER A 28 34.63 -63.50 33.35
N TYR A 29 35.34 -63.22 32.26
CA TYR A 29 36.23 -64.19 31.61
C TYR A 29 37.40 -64.59 32.51
N SER A 30 38.04 -63.63 33.19
CA SER A 30 39.15 -63.94 34.10
C SER A 30 38.72 -64.80 35.30
N ARG A 31 37.48 -64.64 35.79
CA ARG A 31 36.92 -65.50 36.85
C ARG A 31 36.62 -66.92 36.36
N LEU A 32 36.19 -67.07 35.10
CA LEU A 32 35.94 -68.38 34.50
C LEU A 32 37.24 -69.20 34.41
N LEU A 33 38.34 -68.59 33.98
CA LEU A 33 39.65 -69.24 33.91
C LEU A 33 40.14 -69.76 35.28
N SER A 34 39.86 -69.03 36.36
CA SER A 34 40.21 -69.48 37.72
C SER A 34 39.39 -70.69 38.16
N ILE A 35 38.14 -70.82 37.71
CA ILE A 35 37.29 -71.98 38.00
C ILE A 35 37.79 -73.20 37.21
N GLU A 36 38.16 -72.99 35.93
CA GLU A 36 38.71 -74.03 35.05
C GLU A 36 40.00 -74.63 35.63
N SER A 37 40.93 -73.80 36.10
CA SER A 37 42.16 -74.28 36.74
C SER A 37 41.89 -75.13 37.99
N SER A 38 40.98 -74.72 38.87
CA SER A 38 40.66 -75.51 40.06
C SER A 38 39.84 -76.78 39.76
N GLU A 39 39.08 -76.81 38.65
CA GLU A 39 38.44 -78.03 38.14
C GLU A 39 39.47 -79.05 37.66
N GLU A 40 40.50 -78.57 36.97
CA GLU A 40 41.57 -79.42 36.46
C GLU A 40 42.36 -80.10 37.60
N ASP A 41 42.63 -79.39 38.70
CA ASP A 41 43.26 -79.94 39.91
C ASP A 41 42.43 -81.08 40.53
N VAL A 42 41.10 -80.95 40.58
CA VAL A 42 40.21 -82.03 41.08
C VAL A 42 40.20 -83.22 40.11
N ARG A 43 40.11 -82.95 38.80
CA ARG A 43 39.89 -83.97 37.77
C ARG A 43 41.14 -84.81 37.49
N LEU A 44 42.30 -84.17 37.41
CA LEU A 44 43.54 -84.82 36.97
C LEU A 44 44.42 -85.30 38.13
N ASP A 45 44.42 -84.57 39.26
CA ASP A 45 45.32 -84.84 40.39
C ASP A 45 44.54 -85.50 41.56
N ALA A 46 43.68 -84.73 42.21
CA ALA A 46 43.13 -85.11 43.51
C ALA A 46 42.23 -86.37 43.50
N LEU A 47 41.27 -86.46 42.56
CA LEU A 47 40.37 -87.63 42.49
C LEU A 47 41.10 -88.90 42.06
N PRO A 48 41.91 -88.90 40.97
CA PRO A 48 42.73 -90.05 40.61
C PRO A 48 43.68 -90.45 41.74
N GLY A 49 44.29 -89.50 42.44
CA GLY A 49 45.16 -89.74 43.59
C GLY A 49 44.45 -90.48 44.72
N VAL A 50 43.27 -90.02 45.17
CA VAL A 50 42.45 -90.74 46.18
C VAL A 50 42.06 -92.14 45.69
N TYR A 51 41.65 -92.26 44.43
CA TYR A 51 41.21 -93.53 43.85
C TYR A 51 42.34 -94.56 43.81
N TYR A 52 43.48 -94.23 43.20
CA TYR A 52 44.60 -95.16 43.05
C TYR A 52 45.31 -95.43 44.37
N SER A 53 45.47 -94.45 45.28
CA SER A 53 46.06 -94.73 46.60
C SER A 53 45.21 -95.71 47.41
N THR A 54 43.89 -95.63 47.28
CA THR A 54 42.96 -96.59 47.89
C THR A 54 43.10 -97.98 47.27
N LEU A 55 43.24 -98.08 45.94
CA LEU A 55 43.47 -99.35 45.25
C LEU A 55 44.83 -99.97 45.59
N VAL A 56 45.89 -99.17 45.66
CA VAL A 56 47.23 -99.61 46.12
C VAL A 56 47.15 -100.13 47.55
N ARG A 57 46.43 -99.44 48.44
CA ARG A 57 46.21 -99.91 49.82
C ARG A 57 45.43 -101.23 49.88
N SER A 58 44.44 -101.42 49.01
CA SER A 58 43.71 -102.68 48.91
C SER A 58 44.63 -103.81 48.45
N ALA A 59 45.31 -103.63 47.32
CA ALA A 59 46.23 -104.62 46.75
C ALA A 59 47.40 -104.96 47.71
N TRP A 60 47.89 -103.96 48.45
CA TRP A 60 48.91 -104.15 49.50
C TRP A 60 48.44 -105.04 50.64
N GLY A 61 47.14 -104.99 50.94
CA GLY A 61 46.53 -105.81 51.98
C GLY A 61 46.26 -107.25 51.54
N GLU A 62 45.95 -107.49 50.27
CA GLU A 62 45.60 -108.83 49.75
C GLU A 62 46.72 -109.84 49.96
N SER A 63 47.95 -109.50 49.57
CA SER A 63 49.13 -110.36 49.77
C SER A 63 49.37 -110.66 51.26
N TYR A 64 49.27 -109.64 52.11
CA TYR A 64 49.46 -109.80 53.55
C TYR A 64 48.40 -110.70 54.19
N ILE A 65 47.12 -110.53 53.84
CA ILE A 65 46.02 -111.35 54.38
C ILE A 65 46.23 -112.82 53.99
N ARG A 66 46.62 -113.09 52.73
CA ARG A 66 46.89 -114.46 52.29
C ARG A 66 48.12 -115.07 52.97
N THR A 67 49.19 -114.31 53.17
CA THR A 67 50.34 -114.79 53.95
C THR A 67 49.96 -115.03 55.42
N LEU A 68 49.12 -114.18 56.01
CA LEU A 68 48.62 -114.37 57.37
C LEU A 68 47.79 -115.66 57.50
N GLU A 69 46.88 -115.92 56.56
CA GLU A 69 46.12 -117.18 56.48
C GLU A 69 47.05 -118.40 56.34
N LEU A 70 48.06 -118.32 55.46
CA LEU A 70 49.05 -119.37 55.26
C LEU A 70 49.84 -119.69 56.55
N ILE A 71 50.24 -118.67 57.30
CA ILE A 71 51.04 -118.82 58.52
C ILE A 71 50.19 -119.27 59.72
N ALA A 72 48.93 -118.85 59.77
CA ALA A 72 47.99 -119.18 60.83
C ALA A 72 47.38 -120.59 60.67
N GLU A 73 46.92 -120.93 59.47
CA GLU A 73 46.09 -122.12 59.20
C GLU A 73 46.81 -123.20 58.37
N GLY A 74 47.93 -122.88 57.73
CA GLY A 74 48.64 -123.84 56.91
C GLY A 74 49.23 -124.96 57.75
N GLN A 75 48.76 -126.18 57.49
CA GLN A 75 48.98 -127.40 58.28
C GLN A 75 50.43 -127.95 58.22
N GLY A 76 51.43 -127.08 58.05
CA GLY A 76 52.82 -127.49 57.89
C GLY A 76 53.08 -128.22 56.57
N ARG A 77 52.55 -127.70 55.46
CA ARG A 77 52.82 -128.18 54.08
C ARG A 77 53.55 -127.11 53.26
N ALA A 78 54.30 -127.54 52.24
CA ALA A 78 54.87 -126.62 51.25
C ALA A 78 53.77 -125.86 50.46
N LEU A 79 54.14 -124.72 49.87
CA LEU A 79 53.24 -123.94 49.03
C LEU A 79 52.85 -124.73 47.78
N THR A 80 51.56 -124.74 47.47
CA THR A 80 51.07 -125.26 46.20
C THR A 80 51.44 -124.31 45.06
N LYS A 81 51.51 -124.84 43.83
CA LYS A 81 51.71 -124.01 42.64
C LYS A 81 50.64 -122.90 42.53
N GLN A 82 49.38 -123.21 42.86
CA GLN A 82 48.28 -122.25 42.85
C GLN A 82 48.48 -121.09 43.83
N GLU A 83 49.02 -121.34 45.03
CA GLU A 83 49.33 -120.28 46.00
C GLU A 83 50.50 -119.41 45.54
N LYS A 84 51.54 -120.01 44.92
CA LYS A 84 52.65 -119.25 44.33
C LYS A 84 52.17 -118.34 43.20
N ASP A 85 51.33 -118.88 42.30
CA ASP A 85 50.73 -118.11 41.21
C ASP A 85 49.82 -116.98 41.75
N GLN A 86 49.10 -117.21 42.87
CA GLN A 86 48.31 -116.17 43.54
C GLN A 86 49.18 -115.06 44.14
N PHE A 87 50.28 -115.39 44.83
CA PHE A 87 51.19 -114.37 45.36
C PHE A 87 51.86 -113.55 44.26
N GLN A 88 52.22 -114.18 43.14
CA GLN A 88 52.70 -113.46 41.96
C GLN A 88 51.61 -112.52 41.41
N GLY A 89 50.36 -112.99 41.30
CA GLY A 89 49.23 -112.18 40.87
C GLY A 89 48.95 -110.98 41.77
N PHE A 90 49.14 -111.10 43.09
CA PHE A 90 49.02 -109.96 44.01
C PHE A 90 50.11 -108.90 43.78
N ASP A 91 51.36 -109.31 43.54
CA ASP A 91 52.44 -108.36 43.25
C ASP A 91 52.23 -107.67 41.89
N GLU A 92 51.78 -108.41 40.88
CA GLU A 92 51.44 -107.86 39.56
C GLU A 92 50.28 -106.85 39.66
N ASN A 93 49.21 -107.17 40.41
CA ASN A 93 48.10 -106.25 40.64
C ASN A 93 48.56 -105.01 41.41
N LEU A 94 49.33 -105.19 42.49
CA LEU A 94 49.88 -104.08 43.26
C LEU A 94 50.73 -103.16 42.38
N GLN A 95 51.62 -103.71 41.57
CA GLN A 95 52.46 -102.95 40.64
C GLN A 95 51.61 -102.20 39.60
N ALA A 96 50.53 -102.81 39.10
CA ALA A 96 49.60 -102.16 38.19
C ALA A 96 48.90 -100.96 38.85
N GLN A 97 48.40 -101.10 40.09
CA GLN A 97 47.79 -100.00 40.83
C GLN A 97 48.80 -98.90 41.15
N MET A 98 50.04 -99.26 41.48
CA MET A 98 51.12 -98.31 41.72
C MET A 98 51.49 -97.53 40.45
N ASN A 99 51.53 -98.18 39.29
CA ASN A 99 51.74 -97.50 38.01
C ASN A 99 50.57 -96.56 37.67
N GLY A 100 49.34 -96.93 38.06
CA GLY A 100 48.18 -96.05 38.01
C GLY A 100 48.36 -94.81 38.89
N TYR A 101 48.76 -95.02 40.15
CA TYR A 101 49.04 -93.93 41.08
C TYR A 101 50.14 -92.98 40.59
N LYS A 102 51.25 -93.49 40.05
CA LYS A 102 52.33 -92.64 39.51
C LYS A 102 51.86 -91.66 38.43
N LYS A 103 50.80 -92.00 37.69
CA LYS A 103 50.22 -91.12 36.67
C LYS A 103 49.30 -90.04 37.24
N SER A 104 48.88 -90.16 38.50
CA SER A 104 48.07 -89.16 39.19
C SER A 104 48.89 -88.23 40.09
N ILE A 105 50.22 -88.34 40.14
CA ILE A 105 51.06 -87.49 40.99
C ILE A 105 51.46 -86.22 40.24
N PHE A 106 50.88 -85.08 40.61
CA PHE A 106 51.26 -83.77 40.08
C PHE A 106 52.05 -82.92 41.09
N ASP A 107 51.91 -83.20 42.38
CA ASP A 107 52.63 -82.51 43.46
C ASP A 107 53.93 -83.24 43.88
N ASP A 108 54.95 -82.47 44.24
CA ASP A 108 56.25 -83.00 44.65
C ASP A 108 56.18 -83.71 46.02
N ALA A 109 55.34 -83.24 46.95
CA ALA A 109 55.20 -83.89 48.26
C ALA A 109 54.46 -85.24 48.14
N ASP A 110 53.49 -85.34 47.24
CA ASP A 110 52.84 -86.62 46.92
C ASP A 110 53.83 -87.61 46.28
N ARG A 111 54.69 -87.12 45.38
CA ARG A 111 55.77 -87.92 44.76
C ARG A 111 56.73 -88.49 45.79
N ASP A 112 57.21 -87.66 46.71
CA ASP A 112 58.16 -88.05 47.75
C ASP A 112 57.54 -89.06 48.74
N SER A 113 56.27 -88.82 49.13
CA SER A 113 55.52 -89.69 50.03
C SER A 113 55.27 -91.06 49.40
N PHE A 114 55.00 -91.13 48.09
CA PHE A 114 54.84 -92.39 47.38
C PHE A 114 56.16 -93.13 47.20
N ALA A 115 57.24 -92.43 46.88
CA ALA A 115 58.58 -93.03 46.78
C ALA A 115 59.00 -93.71 48.11
N LEU A 116 58.62 -93.11 49.24
CA LEU A 116 58.83 -93.73 50.56
C LEU A 116 58.04 -95.03 50.73
N PHE A 117 56.80 -95.10 50.21
CA PHE A 117 56.05 -96.35 50.15
C PHE A 117 56.73 -97.39 49.24
N GLU A 118 57.22 -96.99 48.06
CA GLU A 118 57.92 -97.92 47.15
C GLU A 118 59.12 -98.60 47.83
N LYS A 119 59.93 -97.82 48.56
CA LYS A 119 61.07 -98.35 49.32
C LYS A 119 60.65 -99.33 50.42
N ARG A 120 59.53 -99.05 51.11
CA ARG A 120 58.95 -99.96 52.12
C ARG A 120 58.42 -101.23 51.46
N ARG A 121 57.81 -101.11 50.29
CA ARG A 121 57.31 -102.23 49.50
C ARG A 121 58.43 -103.18 49.11
N GLU A 122 59.54 -102.65 48.57
CA GLU A 122 60.71 -103.46 48.20
C GLU A 122 61.32 -104.18 49.40
N THR A 123 61.33 -103.53 50.57
CA THR A 123 61.82 -104.14 51.81
C THR A 123 60.90 -105.27 52.26
N TYR A 124 59.59 -105.02 52.30
CA TYR A 124 58.59 -106.04 52.63
C TYR A 124 58.60 -107.21 51.64
N SER A 125 58.69 -106.96 50.34
CA SER A 125 58.69 -108.01 49.31
C SER A 125 59.88 -108.96 49.48
N ARG A 126 61.08 -108.42 49.78
CA ARG A 126 62.26 -109.24 50.10
C ARG A 126 62.04 -110.08 51.37
N MET A 127 61.57 -109.48 52.45
CA MET A 127 61.34 -110.22 53.70
C MET A 127 60.21 -111.24 53.58
N LEU A 128 59.19 -110.95 52.78
CA LEU A 128 58.10 -111.87 52.48
C LEU A 128 58.58 -113.07 51.66
N ALA A 129 59.49 -112.85 50.70
CA ALA A 129 60.12 -113.93 49.95
C ALA A 129 60.94 -114.84 50.86
N ASP A 130 61.66 -114.30 51.85
CA ASP A 130 62.38 -115.08 52.86
C ASP A 130 61.42 -115.90 53.74
N VAL A 131 60.30 -115.32 54.16
CA VAL A 131 59.23 -116.04 54.87
C VAL A 131 58.66 -117.18 54.02
N HIS A 132 58.37 -116.94 52.74
CA HIS A 132 57.89 -117.97 51.82
C HIS A 132 58.96 -119.08 51.60
N ALA A 133 60.24 -118.73 51.53
CA ALA A 133 61.33 -119.71 51.40
C ALA A 133 61.51 -120.58 52.65
N LYS A 134 61.41 -119.98 53.85
CA LYS A 134 61.40 -120.74 55.12
C LYS A 134 60.18 -121.66 55.21
N TYR A 135 59.03 -121.17 54.79
CA TYR A 135 57.80 -121.96 54.73
C TYR A 135 57.93 -123.15 53.76
N ASP A 136 58.49 -122.94 52.56
CA ASP A 136 58.72 -124.00 51.56
C ASP A 136 59.76 -125.05 51.98
N SER A 137 60.77 -124.64 52.77
CA SER A 137 61.80 -125.55 53.31
C SER A 137 61.37 -126.30 54.57
N GLY A 138 60.14 -126.07 55.06
CA GLY A 138 59.55 -126.75 56.21
C GLY A 138 59.80 -126.09 57.56
N ASP A 139 60.46 -124.93 57.60
CA ASP A 139 60.66 -124.12 58.81
C ASP A 139 59.46 -123.21 59.09
N TYR A 140 58.34 -123.82 59.46
CA TYR A 140 57.08 -123.10 59.72
C TYR A 140 57.16 -122.19 60.95
N ALA A 141 57.93 -122.60 61.97
CA ALA A 141 58.09 -121.81 63.19
C ALA A 141 58.95 -120.57 62.95
N GLY A 142 60.05 -120.70 62.19
CA GLY A 142 60.89 -119.58 61.77
C GLY A 142 60.15 -118.62 60.84
N ALA A 143 59.40 -119.13 59.85
CA ALA A 143 58.55 -118.31 58.99
C ALA A 143 57.51 -117.51 59.78
N ARG A 144 56.88 -118.13 60.80
CA ARG A 144 55.92 -117.45 61.69
C ARG A 144 56.57 -116.37 62.55
N ALA A 145 57.73 -116.66 63.15
CA ALA A 145 58.44 -115.71 64.00
C ALA A 145 58.91 -114.48 63.20
N GLU A 146 59.46 -114.68 62.01
CA GLU A 146 59.90 -113.60 61.12
C GLU A 146 58.71 -112.78 60.58
N PHE A 147 57.60 -113.45 60.24
CA PHE A 147 56.42 -112.74 59.77
C PHE A 147 55.83 -111.80 60.83
N TYR A 148 55.62 -112.28 62.06
CA TYR A 148 55.06 -111.44 63.13
C TYR A 148 56.08 -110.45 63.71
N GLY A 149 57.36 -110.83 63.79
CA GLY A 149 58.42 -110.03 64.39
C GLY A 149 58.98 -108.94 63.48
N GLU A 150 59.18 -109.25 62.19
CA GLU A 150 59.88 -108.36 61.27
C GLU A 150 59.01 -107.90 60.09
N VAL A 151 58.28 -108.80 59.42
CA VAL A 151 57.48 -108.44 58.23
C VAL A 151 56.26 -107.58 58.59
N ASN A 152 55.54 -107.95 59.65
CA ASN A 152 54.32 -107.28 60.07
C ASN A 152 54.53 -105.79 60.43
N PRO A 153 55.55 -105.38 61.21
CA PRO A 153 55.87 -103.96 61.41
C PRO A 153 56.13 -103.19 60.10
N VAL A 154 56.85 -103.79 59.14
CA VAL A 154 57.12 -103.14 57.84
C VAL A 154 55.83 -102.96 57.05
N TRP A 155 54.96 -103.98 57.03
CA TRP A 155 53.64 -103.88 56.40
C TRP A 155 52.77 -102.80 57.04
N LEU A 156 52.70 -102.75 58.38
CA LEU A 156 51.93 -101.73 59.12
C LEU A 156 52.41 -100.31 58.81
N THR A 157 53.72 -100.09 58.74
CA THR A 157 54.27 -98.78 58.37
C THR A 157 54.01 -98.43 56.89
N GLY A 158 54.08 -99.40 55.98
CA GLY A 158 53.70 -99.21 54.58
C GLY A 158 52.21 -98.88 54.41
N ARG A 159 51.34 -99.57 55.15
CA ARG A 159 49.90 -99.29 55.18
C ARG A 159 49.59 -97.91 55.76
N LYS A 160 50.31 -97.48 56.81
CA LYS A 160 50.19 -96.13 57.35
C LYS A 160 50.59 -95.08 56.30
N GLN A 161 51.71 -95.28 55.59
CA GLN A 161 52.13 -94.38 54.51
C GLN A 161 51.05 -94.22 53.44
N LEU A 162 50.45 -95.32 53.00
CA LEU A 162 49.33 -95.28 52.05
C LEU A 162 48.10 -94.56 52.61
N ASN A 163 47.83 -94.69 53.91
CA ASN A 163 46.75 -93.95 54.54
C ASN A 163 47.03 -92.44 54.56
N ASP A 164 48.27 -92.05 54.84
CA ASP A 164 48.69 -90.65 54.82
C ASP A 164 48.58 -90.06 53.39
N LEU A 165 48.93 -90.85 52.36
CA LEU A 165 48.73 -90.50 50.94
C LEU A 165 47.24 -90.31 50.59
N ILE A 166 46.36 -91.21 51.03
CA ILE A 166 44.91 -91.08 50.82
C ILE A 166 44.39 -89.81 51.48
N VAL A 167 44.83 -89.52 52.72
CA VAL A 167 44.40 -88.32 53.46
C VAL A 167 44.91 -87.05 52.78
N ALA A 168 46.16 -87.01 52.33
CA ALA A 168 46.73 -85.87 51.62
C ALA A 168 45.98 -85.58 50.30
N ASN A 169 45.76 -86.61 49.47
CA ASN A 169 45.00 -86.47 48.23
C ASN A 169 43.54 -86.07 48.47
N LYS A 170 42.92 -86.56 49.56
CA LYS A 170 41.56 -86.13 49.94
C LYS A 170 41.52 -84.67 50.37
N GLN A 171 42.52 -84.20 51.12
CA GLN A 171 42.63 -82.79 51.50
C GLN A 171 42.85 -81.89 50.28
N LEU A 172 43.68 -82.31 49.33
CA LEU A 172 43.86 -81.62 48.05
C LEU A 172 42.52 -81.50 47.31
N ALA A 173 41.74 -82.59 47.24
CA ALA A 173 40.43 -82.60 46.59
C ALA A 173 39.43 -81.64 47.27
N ASP A 174 39.41 -81.61 48.60
CA ASP A 174 38.55 -80.72 49.37
C ASP A 174 38.94 -79.25 49.20
N GLN A 175 40.23 -78.94 49.18
CA GLN A 175 40.74 -77.59 48.95
C GLN A 175 40.42 -77.10 47.54
N ALA A 176 40.69 -77.91 46.52
CA ALA A 176 40.38 -77.56 45.13
C ALA A 176 38.86 -77.38 44.93
N THR A 177 38.03 -78.22 45.55
CA THR A 177 36.56 -78.06 45.54
C THR A 177 36.12 -76.77 46.25
N ALA A 178 36.70 -76.44 47.40
CA ALA A 178 36.41 -75.19 48.11
C ALA A 178 36.83 -73.95 47.29
N ASN A 179 37.95 -74.02 46.59
CA ASN A 179 38.42 -72.97 45.68
C ASN A 179 37.45 -72.75 44.52
N ILE A 180 36.91 -73.82 43.91
CA ILE A 180 35.86 -73.73 42.89
C ILE A 180 34.63 -72.98 43.45
N VAL A 181 34.13 -73.38 44.62
CA VAL A 181 32.94 -72.75 45.23
C VAL A 181 33.17 -71.25 45.50
N ASN A 182 34.33 -70.90 46.06
CA ASN A 182 34.70 -69.51 46.32
C ASN A 182 34.86 -68.70 45.03
N ALA A 183 35.48 -69.27 44.00
CA ALA A 183 35.64 -68.63 42.70
C ALA A 183 34.28 -68.40 42.01
N VAL A 184 33.36 -69.36 42.10
CA VAL A 184 31.97 -69.21 41.60
C VAL A 184 31.23 -68.10 42.34
N LEU A 185 31.36 -68.02 43.67
CA LEU A 185 30.70 -66.99 44.47
C LEU A 185 31.27 -65.59 44.16
N ALA A 186 32.60 -65.46 44.05
CA ALA A 186 33.26 -64.24 43.62
C ALA A 186 32.83 -63.82 42.20
N ALA A 187 32.71 -64.77 41.27
CA ALA A 187 32.21 -64.53 39.91
C ALA A 187 30.78 -63.94 39.96
N LYS A 188 29.85 -64.59 40.68
CA LYS A 188 28.47 -64.12 40.83
C LYS A 188 28.38 -62.71 41.40
N ILE A 189 29.11 -62.41 42.47
CA ILE A 189 29.12 -61.06 43.07
C ILE A 189 29.66 -60.03 42.08
N SER A 190 30.77 -60.34 41.40
CA SER A 190 31.37 -59.41 40.44
C SER A 190 30.47 -59.14 39.23
N MET A 191 29.71 -60.14 38.76
CA MET A 191 28.71 -59.97 37.69
C MET A 191 27.53 -59.08 38.14
N ILE A 192 27.01 -59.28 39.35
CA ILE A 192 25.91 -58.44 39.87
C ILE A 192 26.38 -57.00 40.06
N LEU A 193 27.56 -56.78 40.63
CA LEU A 193 28.09 -55.45 40.87
C LEU A 193 28.37 -54.70 39.56
N SER A 194 28.97 -55.37 38.58
CA SER A 194 29.23 -54.77 37.25
C SER A 194 27.94 -54.44 36.49
N LEU A 195 26.91 -55.30 36.58
CA LEU A 195 25.58 -55.00 36.04
C LEU A 195 24.96 -53.77 36.70
N LEU A 196 25.04 -53.67 38.04
CA LEU A 196 24.48 -52.54 38.78
C LEU A 196 25.19 -51.23 38.41
N VAL A 197 26.51 -51.24 38.26
CA VAL A 197 27.29 -50.08 37.78
C VAL A 197 26.88 -49.68 36.36
N ALA A 198 26.70 -50.65 35.45
CA ALA A 198 26.25 -50.38 34.09
C ALA A 198 24.86 -49.74 34.05
N VAL A 199 23.92 -50.23 34.86
CA VAL A 199 22.55 -49.68 34.95
C VAL A 199 22.56 -48.26 35.54
N LEU A 200 23.33 -48.01 36.60
CA LEU A 200 23.45 -46.67 37.18
C LEU A 200 24.10 -45.67 36.21
N ALA A 201 25.15 -46.08 35.50
CA ALA A 201 25.77 -45.26 34.47
C ALA A 201 24.79 -44.94 33.33
N ALA A 202 24.04 -45.94 32.84
CA ALA A 202 23.02 -45.74 31.82
C ALA A 202 21.91 -44.79 32.28
N ALA A 203 21.41 -44.94 33.51
CA ALA A 203 20.40 -44.04 34.10
C ALA A 203 20.92 -42.60 34.24
N ALA A 204 22.14 -42.42 34.74
CA ALA A 204 22.76 -41.10 34.87
C ALA A 204 22.95 -40.43 33.50
N CYS A 205 23.47 -41.15 32.51
CA CYS A 205 23.60 -40.67 31.14
C CYS A 205 22.23 -40.30 30.53
N GLY A 206 21.21 -41.14 30.73
CA GLY A 206 19.84 -40.88 30.27
C GLY A 206 19.25 -39.61 30.86
N LEU A 207 19.35 -39.43 32.19
CA LEU A 207 18.86 -38.23 32.87
C LEU A 207 19.58 -36.95 32.41
N LEU A 208 20.89 -37.02 32.21
CA LEU A 208 21.69 -35.89 31.72
C LEU A 208 21.31 -35.52 30.28
N LEU A 209 21.14 -36.50 29.39
CA LEU A 209 20.68 -36.27 28.02
C LEU A 209 19.28 -35.68 28.00
N MET A 210 18.34 -36.28 28.74
CA MET A 210 16.95 -35.84 28.84
C MET A 210 16.88 -34.37 29.27
N ARG A 211 17.56 -34.01 30.37
CA ARG A 211 17.58 -32.62 30.86
C ARG A 211 18.25 -31.68 29.85
N SER A 212 19.22 -32.15 29.08
CA SER A 212 19.94 -31.33 28.10
C SER A 212 19.15 -31.01 26.82
N ILE A 213 18.14 -31.82 26.50
CA ILE A 213 17.26 -31.68 25.32
C ILE A 213 15.91 -31.07 25.71
N MET A 214 15.25 -31.59 26.76
CA MET A 214 13.90 -31.16 27.13
C MET A 214 13.85 -29.71 27.64
N ALA A 215 14.84 -29.28 28.44
CA ALA A 215 14.85 -27.92 28.99
C ALA A 215 14.89 -26.82 27.91
N PRO A 216 15.81 -26.82 26.92
CA PRO A 216 15.78 -25.82 25.85
C PRO A 216 14.52 -25.94 24.97
N MET A 217 14.00 -27.16 24.76
CA MET A 217 12.78 -27.34 23.99
C MET A 217 11.55 -26.74 24.65
N GLN A 218 11.42 -26.88 25.97
CA GLN A 218 10.34 -26.24 26.72
C GLN A 218 10.43 -24.71 26.66
N LEU A 219 11.63 -24.12 26.63
CA LEU A 219 11.78 -22.68 26.47
C LEU A 219 11.32 -22.21 25.08
N ILE A 220 11.71 -22.92 24.03
CA ILE A 220 11.27 -22.62 22.66
C ILE A 220 9.74 -22.66 22.57
N VAL A 221 9.11 -23.72 23.11
CA VAL A 221 7.64 -23.85 23.14
C VAL A 221 6.98 -22.72 23.93
N ARG A 222 7.55 -22.33 25.07
CA ARG A 222 7.03 -21.22 25.89
C ARG A 222 7.06 -19.89 25.13
N ILE A 223 8.15 -19.58 24.43
CA ILE A 223 8.25 -18.34 23.65
C ILE A 223 7.31 -18.38 22.44
N LEU A 224 7.12 -19.54 21.82
CA LEU A 224 6.13 -19.70 20.76
C LEU A 224 4.69 -19.45 21.25
N ASP A 225 4.35 -19.84 22.49
CA ASP A 225 3.03 -19.55 23.05
C ASP A 225 2.84 -18.06 23.37
N ILE A 226 3.91 -17.36 23.79
CA ILE A 226 3.91 -15.88 23.91
C ILE A 226 3.74 -15.22 22.53
N MET A 227 4.43 -15.73 21.51
CA MET A 227 4.27 -15.24 20.13
C MET A 227 2.83 -15.43 19.63
N ARG A 228 2.17 -16.55 19.99
CA ARG A 228 0.77 -16.82 19.63
C ARG A 228 -0.19 -15.76 20.17
N THR A 229 0.10 -15.14 21.31
CA THR A 229 -0.71 -14.05 21.84
C THR A 229 -0.51 -12.74 21.09
N GLY A 230 0.51 -12.64 20.23
CA GLY A 230 0.85 -11.48 19.42
C GLY A 230 2.04 -10.66 19.95
N ASP A 231 2.73 -11.12 21.00
CA ASP A 231 3.92 -10.43 21.51
C ASP A 231 5.17 -10.87 20.73
N LEU A 232 5.60 -10.01 19.80
CA LEU A 232 6.77 -10.17 18.97
C LEU A 232 8.03 -9.51 19.55
N SER A 233 7.95 -8.91 20.74
CA SER A 233 9.10 -8.22 21.36
C SER A 233 10.09 -9.18 22.04
N THR A 234 9.63 -10.39 22.37
CA THR A 234 10.45 -11.39 23.05
C THR A 234 11.48 -12.02 22.11
N ARG A 235 12.69 -12.30 22.61
CA ARG A 235 13.76 -13.00 21.87
C ARG A 235 14.14 -14.28 22.59
N LEU A 236 14.50 -15.30 21.80
CA LEU A 236 14.99 -16.58 22.32
C LEU A 236 16.45 -16.40 22.74
N ASN A 237 16.78 -16.80 23.97
CA ASN A 237 18.14 -16.83 24.49
C ASN A 237 18.35 -18.16 25.23
N LEU A 238 19.04 -19.08 24.57
CA LEU A 238 19.39 -20.39 25.13
C LEU A 238 20.79 -20.37 25.76
N SER A 239 21.63 -19.38 25.42
CA SER A 239 23.01 -19.25 25.90
C SER A 239 23.83 -20.54 25.68
N ARG A 240 23.73 -21.10 24.46
CA ARG A 240 24.39 -22.35 24.04
C ARG A 240 25.23 -22.12 22.78
N LYS A 241 26.17 -23.03 22.54
CA LYS A 241 27.04 -23.05 21.35
C LYS A 241 26.93 -24.37 20.56
N ASP A 242 25.81 -25.07 20.74
CA ASP A 242 25.49 -26.33 20.06
C ASP A 242 24.40 -26.09 19.00
N GLU A 243 23.80 -27.14 18.46
CA GLU A 243 22.80 -27.05 17.39
C GLU A 243 21.59 -26.17 17.77
N PHE A 244 21.30 -26.02 19.07
CA PHE A 244 20.28 -25.10 19.55
C PHE A 244 20.62 -23.62 19.34
N ASN A 245 21.91 -23.27 19.19
CA ASN A 245 22.31 -21.90 18.83
C ASN A 245 21.86 -21.53 17.41
N ALA A 246 21.93 -22.48 16.47
CA ALA A 246 21.42 -22.24 15.12
C ALA A 246 19.90 -22.03 15.11
N VAL A 247 19.17 -22.77 15.96
CA VAL A 247 17.73 -22.57 16.19
C VAL A 247 17.46 -21.21 16.84
N GLU A 248 18.27 -20.80 17.82
CA GLU A 248 18.19 -19.48 18.46
C GLU A 248 18.36 -18.35 17.44
N THR A 249 19.43 -18.39 16.64
CA THR A 249 19.71 -17.39 15.61
C THR A 249 18.58 -17.34 14.59
N GLY A 250 18.22 -18.46 13.97
CA GLY A 250 17.15 -18.49 12.96
C GLY A 250 15.78 -18.05 13.50
N PHE A 251 15.47 -18.38 14.75
CA PHE A 251 14.25 -17.90 15.42
C PHE A 251 14.28 -16.37 15.59
N ASN A 252 15.39 -15.81 16.08
CA ASN A 252 15.51 -14.37 16.32
C ASN A 252 15.55 -13.55 15.02
N ASP A 253 16.13 -14.10 13.94
CA ASP A 253 16.11 -13.49 12.61
C ASP A 253 14.67 -13.43 12.06
N MET A 254 13.94 -14.56 12.12
CA MET A 254 12.51 -14.60 11.76
C MET A 254 11.69 -13.60 12.57
N MET A 255 11.95 -13.48 13.88
CA MET A 255 11.28 -12.50 14.73
C MET A 255 11.56 -11.07 14.31
N THR A 256 12.79 -10.77 13.91
CA THR A 256 13.17 -9.43 13.46
C THR A 256 12.43 -9.06 12.18
N GLU A 257 12.37 -9.97 11.20
CA GLU A 257 11.62 -9.76 9.95
C GLU A 257 10.11 -9.63 10.19
N LEU A 258 9.52 -10.50 11.02
CA LEU A 258 8.09 -10.40 11.37
C LEU A 258 7.77 -9.09 12.10
N THR A 259 8.64 -8.66 13.02
CA THR A 259 8.50 -7.38 13.74
C THR A 259 8.52 -6.21 12.76
N ALA A 260 9.47 -6.23 11.81
CA ALA A 260 9.60 -5.19 10.80
C ALA A 260 8.36 -5.13 9.86
N LEU A 261 7.87 -6.28 9.41
CA LEU A 261 6.67 -6.39 8.57
C LEU A 261 5.41 -5.88 9.28
N VAL A 262 5.20 -6.29 10.54
CA VAL A 262 4.06 -5.83 11.35
C VAL A 262 4.17 -4.32 11.61
N ALA A 263 5.34 -3.81 12.00
CA ALA A 263 5.54 -2.38 12.22
C ALA A 263 5.31 -1.55 10.94
N GLN A 264 5.74 -2.06 9.79
CA GLN A 264 5.46 -1.44 8.49
C GLN A 264 3.95 -1.45 8.19
N ALA A 265 3.27 -2.57 8.42
CA ALA A 265 1.82 -2.67 8.24
C ALA A 265 1.05 -1.72 9.17
N GLN A 266 1.49 -1.53 10.42
CA GLN A 266 0.90 -0.55 11.35
C GLN A 266 1.05 0.87 10.80
N ARG A 267 2.26 1.26 10.35
CA ARG A 267 2.50 2.58 9.74
C ARG A 267 1.67 2.80 8.48
N SER A 268 1.65 1.83 7.58
CA SER A 268 0.85 1.90 6.34
C SER A 268 -0.64 2.00 6.64
N SER A 269 -1.16 1.28 7.63
CA SER A 269 -2.56 1.36 8.04
C SER A 269 -2.95 2.75 8.59
N VAL A 270 -2.08 3.36 9.40
CA VAL A 270 -2.27 4.76 9.84
C VAL A 270 -2.27 5.71 8.66
N GLN A 271 -1.30 5.58 7.75
CA GLN A 271 -1.22 6.42 6.55
C GLN A 271 -2.47 6.30 5.67
N VAL A 272 -2.95 5.09 5.41
CA VAL A 272 -4.18 4.85 4.65
C VAL A 272 -5.38 5.51 5.33
N THR A 273 -5.50 5.40 6.66
CA THR A 273 -6.60 6.04 7.42
C THR A 273 -6.59 7.56 7.25
N THR A 274 -5.40 8.18 7.34
CA THR A 274 -5.23 9.62 7.11
C THR A 274 -5.62 10.00 5.69
N SER A 275 -5.10 9.29 4.68
CA SER A 275 -5.42 9.56 3.27
C SER A 275 -6.91 9.39 2.97
N VAL A 276 -7.57 8.38 3.51
CA VAL A 276 -9.03 8.20 3.37
C VAL A 276 -9.79 9.39 3.95
N THR A 277 -9.35 9.93 5.09
CA THR A 277 -9.97 11.10 5.72
C THR A 277 -9.79 12.36 4.86
N GLU A 278 -8.60 12.57 4.29
CA GLU A 278 -8.32 13.69 3.38
C GLU A 278 -9.12 13.58 2.07
N ILE A 279 -9.22 12.38 1.50
CA ILE A 279 -10.02 12.13 0.30
C ILE A 279 -11.51 12.38 0.60
N ALA A 280 -12.01 11.95 1.76
CA ALA A 280 -13.38 12.23 2.19
C ALA A 280 -13.67 13.74 2.29
N ALA A 281 -12.75 14.49 2.90
CA ALA A 281 -12.87 15.95 3.01
C ALA A 281 -12.87 16.63 1.63
N THR A 282 -11.94 16.22 0.75
CA THR A 282 -11.83 16.76 -0.61
C THR A 282 -13.06 16.43 -1.45
N SER A 283 -13.60 15.22 -1.34
CA SER A 283 -14.80 14.80 -2.05
C SER A 283 -16.03 15.62 -1.64
N ARG A 284 -16.21 15.88 -0.33
CA ARG A 284 -17.28 16.78 0.16
C ARG A 284 -17.12 18.21 -0.35
N GLN A 285 -15.89 18.73 -0.37
CA GLN A 285 -15.62 20.06 -0.90
C GLN A 285 -15.96 20.14 -2.41
N GLN A 286 -15.53 19.15 -3.20
CA GLN A 286 -15.88 19.08 -4.62
C GLN A 286 -17.39 18.99 -4.85
N GLN A 287 -18.12 18.28 -3.97
CA GLN A 287 -19.58 18.18 -4.07
C GLN A 287 -20.24 19.54 -3.84
N ALA A 288 -19.77 20.31 -2.86
CA ALA A 288 -20.24 21.68 -2.62
C ALA A 288 -19.95 22.57 -3.84
N THR A 289 -18.73 22.54 -4.38
CA THR A 289 -18.35 23.30 -5.57
C THR A 289 -19.16 22.93 -6.81
N ALA A 290 -19.45 21.65 -7.03
CA ALA A 290 -20.28 21.20 -8.16
C ALA A 290 -21.73 21.69 -8.01
N THR A 291 -22.26 21.70 -6.79
CA THR A 291 -23.60 22.23 -6.48
C THR A 291 -23.65 23.74 -6.72
N GLU A 292 -22.64 24.47 -6.28
CA GLU A 292 -22.50 25.91 -6.53
C GLU A 292 -22.37 26.21 -8.03
N THR A 293 -21.58 25.43 -8.76
CA THR A 293 -21.45 25.54 -10.22
C THR A 293 -22.79 25.35 -10.91
N ALA A 294 -23.61 24.38 -10.48
CA ALA A 294 -24.95 24.17 -11.03
C ALA A 294 -25.89 25.36 -10.75
N ALA A 295 -25.81 25.96 -9.56
CA ALA A 295 -26.57 27.15 -9.21
C ALA A 295 -26.17 28.34 -10.10
N THR A 296 -24.87 28.63 -10.22
CA THR A 296 -24.34 29.69 -11.07
C THR A 296 -24.68 29.46 -12.54
N THR A 297 -24.63 28.21 -13.02
CA THR A 297 -25.04 27.85 -14.39
C THR A 297 -26.50 28.21 -14.65
N THR A 298 -27.38 27.99 -13.66
CA THR A 298 -28.80 28.35 -13.75
C THR A 298 -29.00 29.86 -13.84
N GLU A 299 -28.24 30.63 -13.05
CA GLU A 299 -28.26 32.10 -13.06
C GLU A 299 -27.78 32.66 -14.40
N ILE A 300 -26.62 32.20 -14.89
CA ILE A 300 -26.11 32.60 -16.22
C ILE A 300 -27.12 32.23 -17.31
N GLY A 301 -27.81 31.09 -17.18
CA GLY A 301 -28.84 30.66 -18.13
C GLY A 301 -30.03 31.61 -18.17
N ALA A 302 -30.43 32.17 -17.03
CA ALA A 302 -31.47 33.19 -16.96
C ALA A 302 -31.01 34.49 -17.63
N THR A 303 -29.81 34.96 -17.32
CA THR A 303 -29.22 36.17 -17.92
C THR A 303 -29.06 36.04 -19.44
N SER A 304 -28.66 34.86 -19.93
CA SER A 304 -28.55 34.60 -21.37
C SER A 304 -29.91 34.69 -22.07
N ARG A 305 -30.95 34.13 -21.47
CA ARG A 305 -32.33 34.26 -21.98
C ARG A 305 -32.80 35.71 -21.99
N GLU A 306 -32.45 36.50 -20.98
CA GLU A 306 -32.76 37.94 -20.92
C GLU A 306 -32.00 38.74 -22.00
N ILE A 307 -30.73 38.42 -22.26
CA ILE A 307 -29.98 39.00 -23.39
C ILE A 307 -30.67 38.68 -24.72
N ALA A 308 -31.07 37.42 -24.94
CA ALA A 308 -31.76 37.04 -26.17
C ALA A 308 -33.11 37.75 -26.34
N ALA A 309 -33.85 37.99 -25.24
CA ALA A 309 -35.10 38.72 -25.27
C ALA A 309 -34.88 40.21 -25.58
N THR A 310 -33.98 40.86 -24.83
CA THR A 310 -33.66 42.29 -25.00
C THR A 310 -33.09 42.59 -26.39
N SER A 311 -32.24 41.73 -26.95
CA SER A 311 -31.77 41.88 -28.32
C SER A 311 -32.91 41.84 -29.35
N ARG A 312 -33.92 40.97 -29.17
CA ARG A 312 -35.11 40.94 -30.06
C ARG A 312 -35.96 42.20 -29.92
N ASP A 313 -36.16 42.69 -28.69
CA ASP A 313 -36.89 43.94 -28.45
C ASP A 313 -36.17 45.15 -29.07
N LEU A 314 -34.83 45.13 -29.06
CA LEU A 314 -34.02 46.20 -29.64
C LEU A 314 -34.10 46.21 -31.18
N VAL A 315 -34.17 45.04 -31.82
CA VAL A 315 -34.47 44.93 -33.27
C VAL A 315 -35.85 45.53 -33.59
N ARG A 316 -36.87 45.26 -32.77
CA ARG A 316 -38.20 45.87 -32.95
C ARG A 316 -38.13 47.39 -32.80
N THR A 317 -37.44 47.87 -31.76
CA THR A 317 -37.24 49.31 -31.52
C THR A 317 -36.52 49.99 -32.68
N MET A 318 -35.51 49.33 -33.27
CA MET A 318 -34.80 49.83 -34.45
C MET A 318 -35.70 49.91 -35.70
N THR A 319 -36.67 49.00 -35.82
CA THR A 319 -37.69 49.07 -36.87
C THR A 319 -38.60 50.29 -36.69
N GLU A 320 -39.00 50.60 -35.45
CA GLU A 320 -39.76 51.81 -35.13
C GLU A 320 -38.95 53.09 -35.42
N VAL A 321 -37.66 53.12 -35.06
CA VAL A 321 -36.76 54.23 -35.39
C VAL A 321 -36.64 54.43 -36.91
N THR A 322 -36.55 53.35 -37.68
CA THR A 322 -36.51 53.41 -39.15
C THR A 322 -37.80 54.02 -39.70
N SER A 323 -38.95 53.61 -39.20
CA SER A 323 -40.24 54.16 -39.62
C SER A 323 -40.37 55.64 -39.27
N ALA A 324 -39.93 56.06 -38.09
CA ALA A 324 -39.95 57.46 -37.68
C ALA A 324 -39.00 58.32 -38.52
N ALA A 325 -37.82 57.80 -38.85
CA ALA A 325 -36.86 58.44 -39.74
C ALA A 325 -37.46 58.61 -41.16
N ASP A 326 -38.07 57.57 -41.73
CA ASP A 326 -38.71 57.65 -43.04
C ASP A 326 -39.84 58.69 -43.08
N GLN A 327 -40.69 58.71 -42.05
CA GLN A 327 -41.74 59.71 -41.91
C GLN A 327 -41.18 61.15 -41.83
N ALA A 328 -40.07 61.35 -41.10
CA ALA A 328 -39.40 62.64 -41.02
C ALA A 328 -38.82 63.07 -42.38
N SER A 329 -38.26 62.12 -43.15
CA SER A 329 -37.77 62.36 -44.52
C SER A 329 -38.90 62.82 -45.45
N ILE A 330 -40.06 62.14 -45.40
CA ILE A 330 -41.24 62.49 -46.20
C ILE A 330 -41.75 63.88 -45.85
N LEU A 331 -41.87 64.21 -44.55
CA LEU A 331 -42.30 65.53 -44.08
C LEU A 331 -41.33 66.63 -44.50
N ALA A 332 -40.02 66.41 -44.38
CA ALA A 332 -39.01 67.35 -44.82
C ALA A 332 -39.06 67.56 -46.35
N GLY A 333 -39.23 66.49 -47.13
CA GLY A 333 -39.39 66.56 -48.58
C GLY A 333 -40.65 67.33 -49.01
N SER A 334 -41.78 67.11 -48.32
CA SER A 334 -43.00 67.91 -48.52
C SER A 334 -42.78 69.38 -48.14
N GLY A 335 -42.04 69.65 -47.07
CA GLY A 335 -41.66 71.02 -46.67
C GLY A 335 -40.83 71.71 -47.75
N GLN A 336 -39.86 71.02 -48.34
CA GLN A 336 -39.02 71.53 -49.42
C GLN A 336 -39.85 71.85 -50.67
N GLN A 337 -40.81 70.99 -51.04
CA GLN A 337 -41.75 71.25 -52.13
C GLN A 337 -42.66 72.46 -51.83
N GLY A 338 -43.07 72.63 -50.57
CA GLY A 338 -43.80 73.81 -50.10
C GLY A 338 -43.00 75.09 -50.27
N LEU A 339 -41.73 75.08 -49.89
CA LEU A 339 -40.82 76.23 -50.05
C LEU A 339 -40.57 76.56 -51.52
N ALA A 340 -40.40 75.57 -52.39
CA ALA A 340 -40.25 75.80 -53.83
C ALA A 340 -41.48 76.51 -54.44
N ARG A 341 -42.70 76.16 -54.01
CA ARG A 341 -43.91 76.89 -54.40
C ARG A 341 -43.95 78.31 -53.84
N MET A 342 -43.45 78.50 -52.62
CA MET A 342 -43.37 79.82 -51.99
C MET A 342 -42.36 80.72 -52.70
N GLU A 343 -41.23 80.18 -53.13
CA GLU A 343 -40.22 80.88 -53.94
C GLU A 343 -40.81 81.36 -55.28
N ASP A 344 -41.53 80.49 -56.00
CA ASP A 344 -42.24 80.88 -57.23
C ASP A 344 -43.30 81.97 -56.98
N THR A 345 -44.06 81.85 -55.88
CA THR A 345 -45.03 82.88 -55.47
C THR A 345 -44.35 84.22 -55.18
N MET A 346 -43.20 84.21 -54.48
CA MET A 346 -42.43 85.42 -54.20
C MET A 346 -41.87 86.06 -55.47
N HIS A 347 -41.43 85.27 -56.45
CA HIS A 347 -41.05 85.77 -57.77
C HIS A 347 -42.21 86.47 -58.48
N GLN A 348 -43.41 85.89 -58.44
CA GLN A 348 -44.62 86.51 -58.99
C GLN A 348 -44.97 87.81 -58.27
N VAL A 349 -44.87 87.84 -56.94
CA VAL A 349 -45.09 89.05 -56.12
C VAL A 349 -44.07 90.15 -56.46
N MET A 350 -42.79 89.82 -56.62
CA MET A 350 -41.78 90.78 -57.09
C MET A 350 -42.11 91.31 -58.50
N GLY A 351 -42.57 90.44 -59.41
CA GLY A 351 -43.00 90.83 -60.75
C GLY A 351 -44.17 91.81 -60.71
N ALA A 352 -45.18 91.52 -59.89
CA ALA A 352 -46.31 92.42 -59.66
C ALA A 352 -45.87 93.75 -59.01
N ALA A 353 -44.92 93.70 -58.09
CA ALA A 353 -44.36 94.89 -57.45
C ALA A 353 -43.69 95.84 -58.45
N ASN A 354 -42.85 95.29 -59.32
CA ASN A 354 -42.22 96.02 -60.40
C ASN A 354 -43.23 96.65 -61.36
N LEU A 355 -44.33 95.93 -61.67
CA LEU A 355 -45.40 96.46 -62.52
C LEU A 355 -46.11 97.66 -61.87
N VAL A 356 -46.42 97.58 -60.57
CA VAL A 356 -47.02 98.70 -59.82
C VAL A 356 -46.06 99.90 -59.80
N ASN A 357 -44.77 99.67 -59.54
CA ASN A 357 -43.75 100.71 -59.58
C ASN A 357 -43.69 101.40 -60.96
N ALA A 358 -43.75 100.63 -62.05
CA ALA A 358 -43.81 101.18 -63.41
C ALA A 358 -45.08 102.01 -63.66
N LYS A 359 -46.24 101.60 -63.15
CA LYS A 359 -47.49 102.38 -63.26
C LYS A 359 -47.46 103.67 -62.44
N LEU A 360 -46.89 103.63 -61.24
CA LEU A 360 -46.68 104.83 -60.42
C LEU A 360 -45.73 105.82 -61.10
N ALA A 361 -44.66 105.35 -61.73
CA ALA A 361 -43.76 106.19 -62.51
C ALA A 361 -44.49 106.91 -63.66
N ILE A 362 -45.35 106.19 -64.40
CA ILE A 362 -46.19 106.78 -65.46
C ILE A 362 -47.17 107.80 -64.87
N LEU A 363 -47.81 107.51 -63.74
CA LEU A 363 -48.71 108.45 -63.06
C LEU A 363 -47.98 109.73 -62.62
N ASN A 364 -46.76 109.60 -62.11
CA ASN A 364 -45.92 110.74 -61.73
C ASN A 364 -45.63 111.64 -62.95
N GLU A 365 -45.28 111.02 -64.09
CA GLU A 365 -45.06 111.72 -65.36
C GLU A 365 -46.33 112.42 -65.86
N LYS A 366 -47.49 111.74 -65.83
CA LYS A 366 -48.78 112.33 -66.23
C LYS A 366 -49.20 113.46 -65.31
N ALA A 367 -49.02 113.32 -64.00
CA ALA A 367 -49.27 114.39 -63.04
C ALA A 367 -48.37 115.61 -63.32
N GLY A 368 -47.08 115.39 -63.63
CA GLY A 368 -46.18 116.45 -64.08
C GLY A 368 -46.65 117.17 -65.35
N ASN A 369 -47.13 116.42 -66.34
CA ASN A 369 -47.69 116.99 -67.57
C ASN A 369 -48.97 117.81 -67.31
N ILE A 370 -49.86 117.32 -66.43
CA ILE A 370 -51.07 118.07 -66.04
C ILE A 370 -50.66 119.37 -65.33
N ASN A 371 -49.71 119.32 -64.41
CA ASN A 371 -49.21 120.51 -63.72
C ASN A 371 -48.72 121.57 -64.73
N GLN A 372 -48.00 121.15 -65.77
CA GLN A 372 -47.52 122.05 -66.82
C GLN A 372 -48.67 122.70 -67.62
N VAL A 373 -49.72 121.94 -67.93
CA VAL A 373 -50.94 122.45 -68.58
C VAL A 373 -51.66 123.44 -67.66
N VAL A 374 -51.84 123.10 -66.38
CA VAL A 374 -52.51 123.95 -65.38
C VAL A 374 -51.79 125.30 -65.24
N VAL A 375 -50.45 125.30 -65.12
CA VAL A 375 -49.64 126.52 -65.11
C VAL A 375 -49.86 127.36 -66.38
N THR A 376 -50.06 126.73 -67.52
CA THR A 376 -50.34 127.42 -68.78
C THR A 376 -51.75 128.01 -68.79
N ILE A 377 -52.76 127.29 -68.28
CA ILE A 377 -54.14 127.80 -68.17
C ILE A 377 -54.20 128.98 -67.20
N VAL A 378 -53.50 128.93 -66.05
CA VAL A 378 -53.38 130.08 -65.13
C VAL A 378 -52.85 131.31 -65.88
N LYS A 379 -51.78 131.14 -66.68
CA LYS A 379 -51.23 132.26 -67.49
C LYS A 379 -52.24 132.79 -68.51
N VAL A 380 -53.02 131.92 -69.16
CA VAL A 380 -54.07 132.33 -70.11
C VAL A 380 -55.22 133.02 -69.39
N ALA A 381 -55.63 132.54 -68.21
CA ALA A 381 -56.64 133.16 -67.38
C ALA A 381 -56.21 134.56 -66.92
N ASP A 382 -54.97 134.73 -66.45
CA ASP A 382 -54.41 136.04 -66.10
C ASP A 382 -54.36 136.99 -67.30
N GLN A 383 -53.95 136.50 -68.47
CA GLN A 383 -53.97 137.29 -69.71
C GLN A 383 -55.39 137.68 -70.12
N THR A 384 -56.36 136.77 -69.97
CA THR A 384 -57.77 137.01 -70.29
C THR A 384 -58.39 138.00 -69.30
N ASN A 385 -58.02 137.92 -68.02
CA ASN A 385 -58.39 138.86 -66.97
C ASN A 385 -57.89 140.27 -67.34
N LEU A 386 -56.61 140.40 -67.70
CA LEU A 386 -56.01 141.67 -68.16
C LEU A 386 -56.67 142.22 -69.45
N LEU A 387 -56.93 141.38 -70.44
CA LEU A 387 -57.62 141.77 -71.67
C LEU A 387 -59.05 142.25 -71.39
N SER A 388 -59.77 141.55 -70.53
CA SER A 388 -61.15 141.90 -70.15
C SER A 388 -61.21 143.18 -69.31
N LEU A 389 -60.21 143.44 -68.47
CA LEU A 389 -60.08 144.70 -67.74
C LEU A 389 -59.86 145.87 -68.71
N ASN A 390 -58.96 145.72 -69.69
CA ASN A 390 -58.75 146.73 -70.72
C ASN A 390 -60.00 146.98 -71.56
N ALA A 391 -60.75 145.92 -71.90
CA ALA A 391 -62.03 146.03 -72.62
C ALA A 391 -63.13 146.71 -71.77
N ALA A 392 -63.19 146.44 -70.46
CA ALA A 392 -64.14 147.09 -69.55
C ALA A 392 -63.85 148.59 -69.39
N ILE A 393 -62.56 148.97 -69.29
CA ILE A 393 -62.13 150.37 -69.24
C ILE A 393 -62.52 151.12 -70.51
N GLU A 394 -62.27 150.56 -71.70
CA GLU A 394 -62.59 151.24 -72.96
C GLU A 394 -64.11 151.29 -73.23
N ALA A 395 -64.87 150.32 -72.69
CA ALA A 395 -66.33 150.32 -72.73
C ALA A 395 -66.97 151.39 -71.82
N GLU A 396 -66.44 151.66 -70.62
CA GLU A 396 -66.88 152.80 -69.79
C GLU A 396 -66.60 154.14 -70.47
N LYS A 397 -65.47 154.24 -71.17
CA LYS A 397 -65.03 155.43 -71.90
C LYS A 397 -65.96 155.80 -73.07
N ALA A 398 -66.67 154.83 -73.64
CA ALA A 398 -67.66 155.02 -74.70
C ALA A 398 -69.06 155.46 -74.20
N GLY A 399 -69.25 155.62 -72.88
CA GLY A 399 -70.49 156.13 -72.29
C GLY A 399 -71.72 155.24 -72.57
N GLU A 400 -72.88 155.86 -72.85
CA GLU A 400 -74.17 155.15 -73.05
C GLU A 400 -74.12 154.08 -74.16
N TYR A 401 -73.27 154.21 -75.18
CA TYR A 401 -73.12 153.23 -76.27
C TYR A 401 -72.27 151.99 -75.91
N GLY A 402 -71.45 152.07 -74.85
CA GLY A 402 -70.55 151.00 -74.40
C GLY A 402 -71.11 150.10 -73.31
N ARG A 403 -72.29 150.43 -72.77
CA ARG A 403 -72.88 149.79 -71.58
C ARG A 403 -73.10 148.29 -71.72
N GLY A 404 -73.49 147.80 -72.92
CA GLY A 404 -73.59 146.36 -73.21
C GLY A 404 -72.24 145.65 -73.24
N PHE A 405 -71.20 146.29 -73.77
CA PHE A 405 -69.84 145.75 -73.82
C PHE A 405 -69.16 145.73 -72.44
N ALA A 406 -69.42 146.73 -71.59
CA ALA A 406 -68.89 146.77 -70.23
C ALA A 406 -69.41 145.60 -69.37
N VAL A 407 -70.68 145.22 -69.54
CA VAL A 407 -71.27 144.05 -68.86
C VAL A 407 -70.60 142.76 -69.33
N VAL A 408 -70.39 142.59 -70.64
CA VAL A 408 -69.70 141.41 -71.19
C VAL A 408 -68.25 141.36 -70.72
N ALA A 409 -67.51 142.48 -70.73
CA ALA A 409 -66.13 142.51 -70.28
C ALA A 409 -65.99 142.21 -68.78
N THR A 410 -66.91 142.71 -67.94
CA THR A 410 -66.95 142.39 -66.50
C THR A 410 -67.26 140.91 -66.27
N GLU A 411 -68.14 140.31 -67.08
CA GLU A 411 -68.46 138.90 -67.00
C GLU A 411 -67.30 138.01 -67.47
N VAL A 412 -66.57 138.40 -68.52
CA VAL A 412 -65.33 137.73 -68.94
C VAL A 412 -64.26 137.82 -67.85
N ARG A 413 -64.14 138.97 -67.16
CA ARG A 413 -63.21 139.14 -66.03
C ARG A 413 -63.54 138.19 -64.90
N ARG A 414 -64.83 138.13 -64.53
CA ARG A 414 -65.34 137.24 -63.49
C ARG A 414 -65.09 135.76 -63.85
N LEU A 415 -65.27 135.38 -65.11
CA LEU A 415 -64.97 134.04 -65.62
C LEU A 415 -63.47 133.74 -65.61
N ALA A 416 -62.62 134.72 -65.92
CA ALA A 416 -61.16 134.57 -65.87
C ALA A 416 -60.65 134.38 -64.43
N ASP A 417 -61.14 135.18 -63.46
CA ASP A 417 -60.84 135.01 -62.04
C ASP A 417 -61.34 133.64 -61.53
N GLN A 418 -62.56 133.23 -61.91
CA GLN A 418 -63.07 131.89 -61.58
C GLN A 418 -62.23 130.78 -62.20
N THR A 419 -61.72 130.98 -63.41
CA THR A 419 -60.83 130.03 -64.08
C THR A 419 -59.50 129.93 -63.34
N ALA A 420 -58.91 131.04 -62.90
CA ALA A 420 -57.67 131.08 -62.13
C ALA A 420 -57.78 130.39 -60.76
N VAL A 421 -58.90 130.61 -60.06
CA VAL A 421 -59.18 129.92 -58.78
C VAL A 421 -59.36 128.42 -59.01
N ALA A 422 -60.15 128.02 -60.03
CA ALA A 422 -60.36 126.61 -60.33
C ALA A 422 -59.07 125.90 -60.78
N THR A 423 -58.17 126.57 -61.52
CA THR A 423 -56.87 126.00 -61.87
C THR A 423 -55.91 125.94 -60.69
N TYR A 424 -55.98 126.87 -59.74
CA TYR A 424 -55.21 126.77 -58.49
C TYR A 424 -55.62 125.54 -57.68
N ASP A 425 -56.92 125.27 -57.58
CA ASP A 425 -57.43 124.07 -56.92
C ASP A 425 -56.95 122.79 -57.64
N ILE A 426 -56.93 122.79 -58.98
CA ILE A 426 -56.36 121.68 -59.77
C ILE A 426 -54.85 121.55 -59.53
N GLU A 427 -54.10 122.65 -59.46
CA GLU A 427 -52.66 122.63 -59.17
C GLU A 427 -52.40 121.97 -57.80
N GLN A 428 -53.18 122.34 -56.78
CA GLN A 428 -53.08 121.73 -55.46
C GLN A 428 -53.40 120.23 -55.51
N MET A 429 -54.49 119.83 -56.16
CA MET A 429 -54.83 118.41 -56.34
C MET A 429 -53.73 117.62 -57.06
N VAL A 430 -53.09 118.21 -58.08
CA VAL A 430 -51.99 117.59 -58.81
C VAL A 430 -50.74 117.44 -57.94
N ARG A 431 -50.42 118.44 -57.10
CA ARG A 431 -49.32 118.33 -56.12
C ARG A 431 -49.59 117.25 -55.06
N GLU A 432 -50.82 117.15 -54.58
CA GLU A 432 -51.25 116.09 -53.67
C GLU A 432 -51.12 114.70 -54.33
N ILE A 433 -51.52 114.57 -55.61
CA ILE A 433 -51.31 113.34 -56.40
C ILE A 433 -49.82 113.02 -56.55
N GLN A 434 -48.96 113.98 -56.89
CA GLN A 434 -47.51 113.76 -57.00
C GLN A 434 -46.89 113.33 -55.68
N SER A 435 -47.29 113.95 -54.58
CA SER A 435 -46.84 113.58 -53.23
C SER A 435 -47.28 112.15 -52.88
N ALA A 436 -48.55 111.80 -53.13
CA ALA A 436 -49.08 110.46 -52.91
C ALA A 436 -48.37 109.40 -53.79
N VAL A 437 -48.07 109.73 -55.05
CA VAL A 437 -47.34 108.84 -55.96
C VAL A 437 -45.89 108.64 -55.50
N SER A 438 -45.20 109.69 -55.07
CA SER A 438 -43.83 109.60 -54.51
C SER A 438 -43.79 108.74 -53.24
N ALA A 439 -44.76 108.95 -52.33
CA ALA A 439 -44.93 108.10 -51.15
C ALA A 439 -45.23 106.63 -51.54
N GLY A 440 -46.03 106.42 -52.58
CA GLY A 440 -46.31 105.11 -53.15
C GLY A 440 -45.06 104.40 -53.67
N VAL A 441 -44.18 105.10 -54.41
CA VAL A 441 -42.92 104.54 -54.91
C VAL A 441 -42.00 104.14 -53.77
N MET A 442 -41.80 105.01 -52.76
CA MET A 442 -41.00 104.67 -51.58
C MET A 442 -41.56 103.47 -50.81
N GLY A 443 -42.90 103.39 -50.69
CA GLY A 443 -43.58 102.25 -50.10
C GLY A 443 -43.33 100.95 -50.88
N MET A 444 -43.30 101.03 -52.21
CA MET A 444 -43.10 99.88 -53.08
C MET A 444 -41.64 99.42 -53.15
N ASP A 445 -40.69 100.34 -53.04
CA ASP A 445 -39.27 100.01 -52.93
C ASP A 445 -38.99 99.27 -51.62
N LYS A 446 -39.56 99.75 -50.51
CA LYS A 446 -39.49 99.06 -49.22
C LYS A 446 -40.16 97.68 -49.27
N PHE A 447 -41.32 97.57 -49.91
CA PHE A 447 -42.00 96.29 -50.13
C PHE A 447 -41.13 95.31 -50.93
N SER A 448 -40.49 95.78 -52.01
CA SER A 448 -39.61 94.96 -52.84
C SER A 448 -38.39 94.45 -52.07
N GLU A 449 -37.85 95.26 -51.16
CA GLU A 449 -36.76 94.84 -50.27
C GLU A 449 -37.18 93.79 -49.24
N GLU A 450 -38.36 93.95 -48.64
CA GLU A 450 -38.95 92.96 -47.72
C GLU A 450 -39.19 91.62 -48.42
N VAL A 451 -39.67 91.63 -49.67
CA VAL A 451 -39.84 90.40 -50.47
C VAL A 451 -38.49 89.74 -50.78
N ARG A 452 -37.45 90.51 -51.14
CA ARG A 452 -36.09 89.97 -51.34
C ARG A 452 -35.53 89.32 -50.07
N ARG A 453 -35.72 89.94 -48.90
CA ARG A 453 -35.31 89.35 -47.62
C ARG A 453 -36.08 88.05 -47.35
N GLY A 454 -37.40 88.05 -47.59
CA GLY A 454 -38.22 86.84 -47.47
C GLY A 454 -37.75 85.70 -48.39
N MET A 455 -37.33 86.01 -49.62
CA MET A 455 -36.74 85.01 -50.52
C MET A 455 -35.44 84.41 -49.96
N PHE A 456 -34.54 85.23 -49.41
CA PHE A 456 -33.31 84.74 -48.79
C PHE A 456 -33.59 83.78 -47.62
N GLU A 457 -34.56 84.10 -46.76
CA GLU A 457 -34.98 83.23 -45.67
C GLU A 457 -35.56 81.90 -46.18
N VAL A 458 -36.38 81.94 -47.24
CA VAL A 458 -36.93 80.73 -47.88
C VAL A 458 -35.82 79.81 -48.40
N THR A 459 -34.81 80.37 -49.08
CA THR A 459 -33.65 79.60 -49.55
C THR A 459 -32.90 78.96 -48.39
N GLN A 460 -32.66 79.70 -47.30
CA GLN A 460 -31.96 79.19 -46.12
C GLN A 460 -32.71 78.04 -45.44
N VAL A 461 -34.03 78.16 -45.28
CA VAL A 461 -34.86 77.06 -44.73
C VAL A 461 -34.85 75.85 -45.68
N GLY A 462 -34.84 76.08 -46.99
CA GLY A 462 -34.71 75.02 -47.99
C GLY A 462 -33.42 74.21 -47.85
N GLU A 463 -32.29 74.89 -47.63
CA GLU A 463 -31.00 74.24 -47.38
C GLU A 463 -31.00 73.44 -46.07
N GLN A 464 -31.60 73.97 -45.00
CA GLN A 464 -31.73 73.26 -43.73
C GLN A 464 -32.57 71.98 -43.87
N LEU A 465 -33.68 72.01 -44.62
CA LEU A 465 -34.47 70.81 -44.91
C LEU A 465 -33.69 69.78 -45.73
N SER A 466 -32.89 70.22 -46.70
CA SER A 466 -32.00 69.33 -47.47
C SER A 466 -30.99 68.62 -46.56
N GLN A 467 -30.37 69.34 -45.62
CA GLN A 467 -29.46 68.76 -44.63
C GLN A 467 -30.17 67.74 -43.72
N ILE A 468 -31.40 68.01 -43.30
CA ILE A 468 -32.21 67.06 -42.52
C ILE A 468 -32.43 65.76 -43.31
N ILE A 469 -32.84 65.86 -44.58
CA ILE A 469 -33.05 64.69 -45.45
C ILE A 469 -31.77 63.86 -45.57
N GLN A 470 -30.61 64.50 -45.79
CA GLN A 470 -29.33 63.80 -45.87
C GLN A 470 -28.97 63.08 -44.55
N GLN A 471 -29.15 63.73 -43.40
CA GLN A 471 -28.87 63.13 -42.10
C GLN A 471 -29.81 61.94 -41.81
N VAL A 472 -31.07 62.07 -42.19
CA VAL A 472 -32.07 61.00 -42.05
C VAL A 472 -31.73 59.81 -42.94
N GLN A 473 -31.33 60.03 -44.19
CA GLN A 473 -30.87 58.97 -45.08
C GLN A 473 -29.61 58.26 -44.55
N ALA A 474 -28.72 58.99 -43.88
CA ALA A 474 -27.53 58.42 -43.25
C ALA A 474 -27.82 57.52 -42.03
N LEU A 475 -29.04 57.56 -41.46
CA LEU A 475 -29.44 56.66 -40.38
C LEU A 475 -29.68 55.23 -40.85
N ALA A 476 -30.20 55.03 -42.07
CA ALA A 476 -30.54 53.70 -42.60
C ALA A 476 -29.40 52.67 -42.50
N PRO A 477 -28.16 52.94 -42.96
CA PRO A 477 -27.06 51.98 -42.82
C PRO A 477 -26.65 51.74 -41.36
N ARG A 478 -26.83 52.72 -40.47
CA ARG A 478 -26.52 52.56 -39.04
C ARG A 478 -27.52 51.64 -38.35
N VAL A 479 -28.81 51.78 -38.68
CA VAL A 479 -29.85 50.91 -38.13
C VAL A 479 -29.66 49.46 -38.58
N LEU A 480 -29.29 49.24 -39.85
CA LEU A 480 -28.96 47.90 -40.34
C LEU A 480 -27.82 47.26 -39.54
N MET A 481 -26.73 48.00 -39.30
CA MET A 481 -25.59 47.53 -38.51
C MET A 481 -26.00 47.17 -37.07
N VAL A 482 -26.89 47.95 -36.45
CA VAL A 482 -27.41 47.63 -35.11
C VAL A 482 -28.27 46.37 -35.14
N ASN A 483 -29.14 46.20 -36.14
CA ASN A 483 -29.94 45.00 -36.29
C ASN A 483 -29.09 43.73 -36.46
N GLU A 484 -28.05 43.79 -37.31
CA GLU A 484 -27.09 42.70 -37.46
C GLU A 484 -26.39 42.36 -36.13
N GLY A 485 -25.93 43.39 -35.41
CA GLY A 485 -25.30 43.22 -34.09
C GLY A 485 -26.25 42.60 -33.06
N MET A 486 -27.51 43.02 -33.03
CA MET A 486 -28.52 42.46 -32.13
C MET A 486 -28.88 41.02 -32.50
N GLN A 487 -28.94 40.68 -33.78
CA GLN A 487 -29.20 39.31 -34.23
C GLN A 487 -28.03 38.37 -33.90
N ALA A 488 -26.80 38.85 -34.05
CA ALA A 488 -25.61 38.13 -33.59
C ALA A 488 -25.63 37.92 -32.07
N GLN A 489 -26.01 38.94 -31.29
CA GLN A 489 -26.11 38.87 -29.84
C GLN A 489 -27.20 37.88 -29.37
N ALA A 490 -28.37 37.89 -30.00
CA ALA A 490 -29.43 36.91 -29.72
C ALA A 490 -28.99 35.48 -30.03
N THR A 491 -28.27 35.28 -31.14
CA THR A 491 -27.72 33.97 -31.51
C THR A 491 -26.64 33.51 -30.54
N GLY A 492 -25.73 34.39 -30.15
CA GLY A 492 -24.69 34.11 -29.15
C GLY A 492 -25.27 33.75 -27.79
N ALA A 493 -26.33 34.43 -27.36
CA ALA A 493 -27.05 34.11 -26.13
C ALA A 493 -27.72 32.71 -26.18
N GLU A 494 -28.26 32.30 -27.33
CA GLU A 494 -28.80 30.96 -27.51
C GLU A 494 -27.70 29.89 -27.44
N GLN A 495 -26.54 30.14 -28.05
CA GLN A 495 -25.38 29.25 -27.98
C GLN A 495 -24.84 29.12 -26.54
N ILE A 496 -24.78 30.23 -25.79
CA ILE A 496 -24.43 30.21 -24.37
C ILE A 496 -25.44 29.35 -23.60
N ASN A 497 -26.75 29.51 -23.85
CA ASN A 497 -27.77 28.72 -23.19
C ASN A 497 -27.62 27.21 -23.47
N GLN A 498 -27.30 26.82 -24.71
CA GLN A 498 -27.01 25.43 -25.05
C GLN A 498 -25.76 24.88 -24.34
N ALA A 499 -24.69 25.68 -24.26
CA ALA A 499 -23.49 25.29 -23.52
C ALA A 499 -23.75 25.13 -22.02
N LEU A 500 -24.61 25.97 -21.44
CA LEU A 500 -25.00 25.89 -20.04
C LEU A 500 -25.84 24.65 -19.73
N VAL A 501 -26.68 24.18 -20.66
CA VAL A 501 -27.39 22.89 -20.49
C VAL A 501 -26.38 21.75 -20.37
N GLN A 502 -25.37 21.70 -21.25
CA GLN A 502 -24.31 20.69 -21.17
C GLN A 502 -23.50 20.80 -19.87
N LEU A 503 -23.23 22.02 -19.42
CA LEU A 503 -22.53 22.26 -18.15
C LEU A 503 -23.36 21.83 -16.93
N ALA A 504 -24.68 22.03 -16.97
CA ALA A 504 -25.58 21.58 -15.92
C ALA A 504 -25.64 20.05 -15.84
N ASP A 505 -25.73 19.37 -16.98
CA ASP A 505 -25.69 17.90 -17.05
C ASP A 505 -24.36 17.35 -16.52
N ALA A 506 -23.23 17.94 -16.93
CA ALA A 506 -21.91 17.56 -16.44
C ALA A 506 -21.74 17.79 -14.93
N SER A 507 -22.30 18.89 -14.40
CA SER A 507 -22.29 19.18 -12.97
C SER A 507 -23.12 18.16 -12.19
N SER A 508 -24.30 17.79 -12.71
CA SER A 508 -25.16 16.75 -12.12
C SER A 508 -24.46 15.38 -12.09
N GLN A 509 -23.82 14.98 -13.19
CA GLN A 509 -23.05 13.75 -13.28
C GLN A 509 -21.85 13.75 -12.30
N THR A 510 -21.21 14.90 -12.12
CA THR A 510 -20.12 15.07 -11.16
C THR A 510 -20.60 14.86 -9.73
N VAL A 511 -21.76 15.42 -9.36
CA VAL A 511 -22.36 15.22 -8.03
C VAL A 511 -22.68 13.74 -7.79
N GLU A 512 -23.24 13.03 -8.76
CA GLU A 512 -23.52 11.59 -8.63
C GLU A 512 -22.23 10.77 -8.50
N SER A 513 -21.20 11.09 -9.29
CA SER A 513 -19.89 10.43 -9.21
C SER A 513 -19.23 10.64 -7.84
N LEU A 514 -19.35 11.83 -7.26
CA LEU A 514 -18.83 12.14 -5.92
C LEU A 514 -19.61 11.41 -4.81
N ARG A 515 -20.91 11.22 -5.01
CA ARG A 515 -21.74 10.40 -4.11
C ARG A 515 -21.28 8.93 -4.14
N GLN A 516 -20.99 8.38 -5.33
CA GLN A 516 -20.43 7.03 -5.46
C GLN A 516 -19.02 6.93 -4.83
N ALA A 517 -18.16 7.93 -5.05
CA ALA A 517 -16.86 8.01 -4.42
C ALA A 517 -16.97 8.02 -2.89
N SER A 518 -17.95 8.74 -2.33
CA SER A 518 -18.21 8.76 -0.88
C SER A 518 -18.53 7.38 -0.31
N PHE A 519 -19.29 6.54 -1.02
CA PHE A 519 -19.53 5.15 -0.61
C PHE A 519 -18.25 4.31 -0.62
N ALA A 520 -17.45 4.42 -1.68
CA ALA A 520 -16.16 3.70 -1.77
C ALA A 520 -15.17 4.14 -0.69
N ILE A 521 -15.15 5.43 -0.35
CA ILE A 521 -14.34 5.99 0.75
C ILE A 521 -14.77 5.40 2.10
N ASP A 522 -16.07 5.22 2.33
CA ASP A 522 -16.56 4.61 3.57
C ASP A 522 -16.17 3.13 3.68
N GLU A 523 -16.27 2.36 2.59
CA GLU A 523 -15.76 0.98 2.54
C GLU A 523 -14.25 0.92 2.79
N LEU A 524 -13.46 1.81 2.15
CA LEU A 524 -12.02 1.90 2.38
C LEU A 524 -11.69 2.26 3.83
N SER A 525 -12.49 3.15 4.45
CA SER A 525 -12.36 3.49 5.87
C SER A 525 -12.58 2.26 6.76
N GLN A 526 -13.62 1.47 6.50
CA GLN A 526 -13.89 0.24 7.24
C GLN A 526 -12.76 -0.78 7.08
N VAL A 527 -12.24 -0.97 5.86
CA VAL A 527 -11.10 -1.86 5.60
C VAL A 527 -9.84 -1.38 6.32
N ALA A 528 -9.56 -0.07 6.29
CA ALA A 528 -8.40 0.52 6.96
C ALA A 528 -8.47 0.35 8.48
N VAL A 529 -9.65 0.56 9.08
CA VAL A 529 -9.91 0.32 10.51
C VAL A 529 -9.77 -1.17 10.85
N GLY A 530 -10.30 -2.06 10.01
CA GLY A 530 -10.16 -3.51 10.17
C GLY A 530 -8.70 -3.96 10.13
N LEU A 531 -7.92 -3.47 9.17
CA LEU A 531 -6.48 -3.71 9.08
C LEU A 531 -5.77 -3.18 10.33
N ARG A 532 -6.08 -1.95 10.77
CA ARG A 532 -5.51 -1.36 11.98
C ARG A 532 -5.79 -2.22 13.20
N GLY A 533 -7.04 -2.69 13.35
CA GLY A 533 -7.44 -3.60 14.42
C GLY A 533 -6.63 -4.89 14.41
N GLY A 534 -6.52 -5.54 13.24
CA GLY A 534 -5.78 -6.79 13.07
C GLY A 534 -4.29 -6.67 13.40
N VAL A 535 -3.64 -5.59 12.97
CA VAL A 535 -2.20 -5.39 13.19
C VAL A 535 -1.90 -4.79 14.57
N SER A 536 -2.82 -4.04 15.18
CA SER A 536 -2.66 -3.46 16.53
C SER A 536 -2.60 -4.48 17.66
N ARG A 537 -3.14 -5.69 17.44
CA ARG A 537 -3.02 -6.81 18.38
C ARG A 537 -1.56 -7.26 18.57
N PHE A 538 -0.72 -7.06 17.55
CA PHE A 538 0.67 -7.44 17.63
C PHE A 538 1.48 -6.35 18.33
N LYS A 539 2.19 -6.76 19.38
CA LYS A 539 3.17 -5.93 20.08
C LYS A 539 4.53 -6.16 19.46
N VAL A 540 5.04 -5.12 18.80
CA VAL A 540 6.31 -5.11 18.08
C VAL A 540 7.36 -4.27 18.79
#